data_AF-A0A7S2IDJ2-F1
#
_entry.id   AF-A0A7S2IDJ2-F1
#
_cell.length_a   1.000
_cell.length_b   1.000
_cell.length_c   1.000
_cell.angle_alpha   90.00
_cell.angle_beta   90.00
_cell.angle_gamma   90.00
#
_symmetry.space_group_name_H-M   'P 1'
#
loop_
_entity.id
_entity.type
_entity.pdbx_description
1 polymer ?
#
loop_
_entity_poly.entity_id
_entity_poly.type
_entity_poly.pdbx_seq_one_letter_code
_entity_poly.pdbx_strand_id
1 'polypeptide(L)'
;DAMEAAMRLTADAELPVRVFACTCLQAFLGREGDGEVQAAISQSVAPLLECLLRTMSEVHCEEVAEALETLVTRFPEEIVPFAAQLVGHLAAQVCGFLSAGESGDAAGGDDDGGGAESAAMGAMQTIVSVVLAC
;
A
#
# COMPACT_ATOMS: atom_id res chain seq x y z
N ASP A 1 -7.58 -7.58 20.86
CA ASP A 1 -7.47 -6.10 20.95
C ASP A 1 -7.93 -5.43 19.65
N ALA A 2 -8.13 -4.10 19.57
CA ALA A 2 -8.68 -3.44 18.37
C ALA A 2 -7.72 -3.54 17.16
N MET A 3 -6.41 -3.45 17.41
CA MET A 3 -5.39 -3.58 16.37
C MET A 3 -5.33 -5.00 15.81
N GLU A 4 -5.36 -6.00 16.68
CA GLU A 4 -5.35 -7.42 16.30
C GLU A 4 -6.57 -7.77 15.43
N ALA A 5 -7.74 -7.21 15.76
CA ALA A 5 -8.94 -7.34 14.93
C ALA A 5 -8.75 -6.71 13.55
N ALA A 6 -8.16 -5.50 13.48
CA ALA A 6 -7.85 -4.85 12.20
C ALA A 6 -6.85 -5.68 11.37
N MET A 7 -5.76 -6.16 11.98
CA MET A 7 -4.78 -7.03 11.31
C MET A 7 -5.42 -8.29 10.75
N ARG A 8 -6.33 -8.94 11.48
CA ARG A 8 -7.05 -10.12 10.99
C ARG A 8 -7.91 -9.80 9.77
N LEU A 9 -8.56 -8.63 9.75
CA LEU A 9 -9.45 -8.21 8.67
C LEU A 9 -8.69 -7.78 7.39
N THR A 10 -7.38 -7.56 7.47
CA THR A 10 -6.55 -7.36 6.26
C THR A 10 -6.53 -8.60 5.35
N ALA A 11 -6.77 -9.78 5.93
CA ALA A 11 -6.87 -11.04 5.18
C ALA A 11 -8.32 -11.39 4.78
N ASP A 12 -9.29 -10.49 4.99
CA ASP A 12 -10.68 -10.76 4.63
C ASP A 12 -10.85 -10.92 3.11
N ALA A 13 -11.76 -11.80 2.70
CA ALA A 13 -12.04 -12.09 1.30
C ALA A 13 -12.79 -10.93 0.64
N GLU A 14 -13.63 -10.22 1.38
CA GLU A 14 -14.37 -9.07 0.87
C GLU A 14 -13.43 -7.85 0.73
N LEU A 15 -13.19 -7.43 -0.51
CA LEU A 15 -12.42 -6.23 -0.83
C LEU A 15 -12.80 -5.00 0.01
N PRO A 16 -14.08 -4.60 0.18
CA PRO A 16 -14.42 -3.43 0.98
C PRO A 16 -14.01 -3.57 2.45
N VAL A 17 -14.07 -4.78 3.02
CA VAL A 17 -13.64 -5.04 4.41
C VAL A 17 -12.13 -4.90 4.51
N ARG A 18 -11.41 -5.47 3.55
CA ARG A 18 -9.94 -5.38 3.49
C ARG A 18 -9.44 -3.95 3.32
N VAL A 19 -10.06 -3.16 2.43
CA VAL A 19 -9.75 -1.74 2.27
C VAL A 19 -9.97 -0.99 3.58
N PHE A 20 -11.13 -1.16 4.21
CA PHE A 20 -11.43 -0.53 5.49
C PHE A 20 -10.41 -0.92 6.57
N ALA A 21 -10.00 -2.19 6.63
CA ALA A 21 -8.97 -2.65 7.56
C ALA A 21 -7.62 -2.00 7.29
N CYS A 22 -7.21 -1.88 6.03
CA CYS A 22 -5.99 -1.19 5.61
C CYS A 22 -6.02 0.30 5.97
N THR A 23 -7.14 1.00 5.74
CA THR A 23 -7.32 2.39 6.19
C THR A 23 -7.24 2.51 7.71
N CYS A 24 -7.79 1.55 8.47
CA CYS A 24 -7.65 1.54 9.92
C CYS A 24 -6.20 1.33 10.38
N LEU A 25 -5.38 0.57 9.63
CA LEU A 25 -3.96 0.40 9.95
C LEU A 25 -3.21 1.73 9.98
N GLN A 26 -3.58 2.68 9.13
CA GLN A 26 -2.94 4.00 9.11
C GLN A 26 -3.02 4.70 10.46
N ALA A 27 -4.17 4.60 11.13
CA ALA A 27 -4.36 5.15 12.47
C ALA A 27 -3.46 4.48 13.53
N PHE A 28 -3.15 3.18 13.39
CA PHE A 28 -2.24 2.48 14.29
C PHE A 28 -0.77 2.79 13.99
N LEU A 29 -0.41 2.85 12.71
CA LEU A 29 0.93 3.22 12.25
C LEU A 29 1.32 4.63 12.71
N GLY A 30 0.36 5.56 12.73
CA GLY A 30 0.55 6.93 13.19
C GLY A 30 0.72 7.11 14.70
N ARG A 31 0.34 6.12 15.53
CA ARG A 31 0.42 6.23 17.00
C ARG A 31 1.88 6.12 17.47
N GLU A 32 2.45 7.26 17.85
CA GLU A 32 3.76 7.34 18.49
C GLU A 32 3.66 7.04 20.00
N GLY A 33 4.68 6.35 20.55
CA GLY A 33 4.79 6.07 21.99
C GLY A 33 4.03 4.84 22.50
N ASP A 34 3.32 4.13 21.63
CA ASP A 34 2.62 2.88 21.97
C ASP A 34 3.48 1.66 21.60
N GLY A 35 4.39 1.28 22.52
CA GLY A 35 5.39 0.24 22.27
C GLY A 35 4.81 -1.14 21.98
N GLU A 36 3.62 -1.45 22.52
CA GLU A 36 2.95 -2.73 22.27
C GLU A 36 2.40 -2.78 20.84
N VAL A 37 1.77 -1.69 20.39
CA VAL A 37 1.29 -1.53 19.01
C VAL A 37 2.46 -1.63 18.01
N GLN A 38 3.54 -0.89 18.25
CA GLN A 38 4.71 -0.87 17.37
C GLN A 38 5.38 -2.26 17.30
N ALA A 39 5.51 -2.96 18.42
CA ALA A 39 6.09 -4.30 18.46
C ALA A 39 5.25 -5.32 17.66
N ALA A 40 3.92 -5.29 17.80
CA ALA A 40 3.05 -6.20 17.05
C ALA A 40 3.01 -5.87 15.55
N ILE A 41 3.15 -4.59 15.15
CA ILE A 41 3.32 -4.21 13.75
C ILE A 41 4.66 -4.70 13.21
N SER A 42 5.78 -4.48 13.91
CA SER A 42 7.13 -4.96 13.53
C SER A 42 7.15 -6.47 13.25
N GLN A 43 6.50 -7.26 14.12
CA GLN A 43 6.35 -8.71 13.93
C GLN A 43 5.52 -9.12 12.71
N SER A 44 4.71 -8.19 12.20
CA SER A 44 3.74 -8.42 11.12
C SER A 44 4.06 -7.60 9.86
N VAL A 45 5.24 -6.99 9.73
CA VAL A 45 5.57 -6.10 8.59
C VAL A 45 5.39 -6.81 7.25
N ALA A 46 5.93 -8.02 7.11
CA ALA A 46 5.84 -8.78 5.85
C ALA A 46 4.39 -9.06 5.40
N PRO A 47 3.50 -9.66 6.23
CA PRO A 47 2.11 -9.89 5.82
C PRO A 47 1.31 -8.60 5.64
N LEU A 48 1.61 -7.55 6.40
CA LEU A 48 0.98 -6.24 6.22
C LEU A 48 1.39 -5.61 4.88
N LEU A 49 2.67 -5.68 4.53
CA LEU A 49 3.20 -5.19 3.26
C LEU A 49 2.55 -5.90 2.07
N GLU A 50 2.48 -7.23 2.10
CA GLU A 50 1.83 -8.03 1.05
C GLU A 50 0.35 -7.64 0.90
N CYS A 51 -0.36 -7.48 2.03
CA CYS A 51 -1.75 -7.08 2.00
C CYS A 51 -1.95 -5.67 1.43
N LEU A 52 -1.16 -4.69 1.88
CA LEU A 52 -1.25 -3.31 1.43
C LEU A 52 -0.96 -3.21 -0.07
N LEU A 53 0.08 -3.88 -0.56
CA LEU A 53 0.39 -3.94 -1.99
C LEU A 53 -0.71 -4.58 -2.82
N ARG A 54 -1.23 -5.73 -2.37
CA ARG A 54 -2.34 -6.42 -3.04
C ARG A 54 -3.55 -5.51 -3.12
N THR A 55 -3.93 -4.90 -1.99
CA THR A 55 -5.09 -4.01 -1.91
C THR A 55 -4.91 -2.78 -2.78
N MET A 56 -3.72 -2.17 -2.79
CA MET A 56 -3.37 -1.04 -3.66
C MET A 56 -3.39 -1.41 -5.16
N SER A 57 -3.15 -2.68 -5.48
CA SER A 57 -3.26 -3.19 -6.86
C SER A 57 -4.70 -3.43 -7.31
N GLU A 58 -5.60 -3.70 -6.36
CA GLU A 58 -7.02 -3.91 -6.62
C GLU A 58 -7.83 -2.61 -6.55
N VAL A 59 -7.41 -1.66 -5.71
CA VAL A 59 -8.05 -0.36 -5.52
C VAL A 59 -7.04 0.76 -5.46
N HIS A 60 -7.31 1.84 -6.18
CA HIS A 60 -6.51 3.07 -6.13
C HIS A 60 -6.95 3.96 -4.97
N CYS A 61 -6.99 3.40 -3.77
CA CYS A 61 -7.38 4.08 -2.53
C CYS A 61 -6.19 4.84 -1.95
N GLU A 62 -6.32 6.16 -1.81
CA GLU A 62 -5.25 7.04 -1.31
C GLU A 62 -4.80 6.64 0.10
N GLU A 63 -5.75 6.34 0.98
CA GLU A 63 -5.47 5.97 2.37
C GLU A 63 -4.70 4.65 2.50
N VAL A 64 -4.88 3.73 1.55
CA VAL A 64 -4.11 2.47 1.50
C VAL A 64 -2.68 2.74 1.06
N ALA A 65 -2.48 3.65 0.10
CA ALA A 65 -1.15 4.08 -0.32
C ALA A 65 -0.41 4.82 0.81
N GLU A 66 -1.11 5.68 1.55
CA GLU A 66 -0.56 6.38 2.73
C GLU A 66 -0.15 5.40 3.85
N ALA A 67 -0.97 4.35 4.07
CA ALA A 67 -0.64 3.28 5.01
C ALA A 67 0.62 2.52 4.61
N LEU A 68 0.79 2.23 3.32
CA LEU A 68 1.99 1.58 2.78
C LEU A 68 3.23 2.46 2.97
N GLU A 69 3.14 3.74 2.62
CA GLU A 69 4.26 4.68 2.79
C GLU A 69 4.66 4.84 4.26
N THR A 70 3.67 4.93 5.15
CA THR A 70 3.92 5.04 6.59
C THR A 70 4.58 3.78 7.14
N LEU A 71 4.14 2.59 6.71
CA LEU A 71 4.75 1.32 7.10
C LEU A 71 6.22 1.26 6.65
N VAL A 72 6.51 1.62 5.39
CA VAL A 72 7.88 1.63 4.84
C VAL A 72 8.77 2.60 5.60
N THR A 73 8.26 3.78 5.91
CA THR A 73 9.04 4.85 6.56
C THR A 73 9.31 4.55 8.03
N ARG A 74 8.39 3.88 8.74
CA ARG A 74 8.52 3.60 10.17
C ARG A 74 9.28 2.32 10.49
N PHE A 75 9.28 1.33 9.60
CA PHE A 75 9.92 0.03 9.82
C PHE A 75 10.98 -0.28 8.75
N PRO A 76 11.98 0.60 8.55
CA PRO A 76 12.94 0.46 7.46
C PRO A 76 13.77 -0.83 7.59
N GLU A 77 14.20 -1.19 8.80
CA GLU A 77 15.01 -2.39 9.04
C GLU A 77 14.28 -3.67 8.65
N GLU A 78 12.98 -3.74 8.94
CA GLU A 78 12.12 -4.85 8.56
C GLU A 78 11.78 -4.87 7.06
N ILE A 79 11.85 -3.72 6.38
CA ILE A 79 11.52 -3.58 4.95
C ILE A 79 12.70 -3.93 4.05
N VAL A 80 13.95 -3.64 4.46
CA VAL A 80 15.18 -3.96 3.71
C VAL A 80 15.17 -5.35 3.03
N PRO A 81 14.83 -6.47 3.70
CA PRO A 81 14.82 -7.79 3.05
C PRO A 81 13.79 -7.93 1.92
N PHE A 82 12.76 -7.10 1.89
CA PHE A 82 11.67 -7.11 0.90
C PHE A 82 11.80 -5.97 -0.12
N ALA A 83 12.67 -4.98 0.11
CA ALA A 83 12.76 -3.74 -0.66
C ALA A 83 12.88 -3.98 -2.19
N ALA A 84 13.72 -4.93 -2.61
CA ALA A 84 13.89 -5.25 -4.03
C ALA A 84 12.60 -5.81 -4.67
N GLN A 85 11.89 -6.68 -3.95
CA GLN A 85 10.62 -7.25 -4.41
C GLN A 85 9.53 -6.17 -4.43
N LEU A 86 9.48 -5.33 -3.40
CA LEU A 86 8.54 -4.23 -3.24
C LEU A 86 8.68 -3.21 -4.39
N VAL A 87 9.90 -2.75 -4.66
CA VAL A 87 10.19 -1.84 -5.78
C VAL A 87 9.85 -2.51 -7.11
N GLY A 88 10.15 -3.80 -7.28
CA GLY A 88 9.79 -4.55 -8.49
C GLY A 88 8.29 -4.61 -8.73
N HIS A 89 7.49 -4.89 -7.69
CA HIS A 89 6.03 -4.90 -7.77
C HIS A 89 5.47 -3.53 -8.16
N LEU A 90 5.89 -2.48 -7.45
CA LEU A 90 5.44 -1.11 -7.71
C LEU A 90 5.84 -0.63 -9.11
N ALA A 91 7.06 -0.94 -9.56
CA ALA A 91 7.52 -0.59 -10.90
C ALA A 91 6.68 -1.29 -11.99
N ALA A 92 6.33 -2.56 -11.79
CA ALA A 92 5.45 -3.29 -12.71
C ALA A 92 4.06 -2.65 -12.79
N GLN A 93 3.51 -2.18 -11.67
CA GLN A 93 2.24 -1.44 -11.65
C GLN A 93 2.32 -0.12 -12.42
N VAL A 94 3.38 0.67 -12.19
CA VAL A 94 3.60 1.93 -12.93
C VAL A 94 3.67 1.69 -14.43
N CYS A 95 4.44 0.68 -14.87
CA CYS A 95 4.49 0.29 -16.28
C CYS A 95 3.12 -0.13 -16.83
N GLY A 96 2.30 -0.80 -16.03
CA GLY A 96 0.93 -1.17 -16.38
C GLY A 96 0.04 0.05 -16.63
N PHE A 97 0.09 1.04 -15.73
CA PHE A 97 -0.66 2.30 -15.90
C PHE A 97 -0.26 3.06 -17.16
N LEU A 98 1.05 3.16 -17.44
CA LEU A 98 1.56 3.82 -18.65
C LEU A 98 1.07 3.13 -19.93
N SER A 99 1.14 1.79 -19.95
CA SER A 99 0.70 0.99 -21.11
C SER A 99 -0.81 1.08 -21.35
N ALA A 100 -1.59 1.21 -20.29
CA ALA A 100 -3.05 1.41 -20.37
C ALA A 100 -3.40 2.80 -20.93
N GLY A 101 -2.64 3.85 -20.56
CA GLY A 101 -2.80 5.20 -21.08
C GLY A 101 -2.46 5.36 -22.57
N GLU A 102 -1.50 4.58 -23.08
CA GLU A 102 -1.09 4.61 -24.50
C GLU A 102 -2.06 3.86 -25.43
N SER A 103 -2.88 2.94 -24.90
CA SER A 103 -3.67 2.00 -25.70
C SER A 103 -5.04 2.51 -26.18
N GLY A 104 -5.46 3.73 -25.81
CA GLY A 104 -6.49 4.52 -26.51
C GLY A 104 -7.87 3.89 -26.76
N ASP A 105 -8.18 2.68 -26.30
CA ASP A 105 -9.44 1.98 -26.58
C ASP A 105 -10.51 2.35 -25.53
N ALA A 106 -10.66 3.66 -25.31
CA ALA A 106 -11.80 4.25 -24.61
C ALA A 106 -12.97 4.34 -25.59
N ALA A 107 -13.51 3.18 -25.99
CA ALA A 107 -14.81 3.09 -26.60
C ALA A 107 -15.90 3.33 -25.53
N GLY A 108 -16.09 4.61 -25.19
CA GLY A 108 -17.29 5.14 -24.54
C GLY A 108 -17.35 4.98 -23.01
N GLY A 109 -17.16 6.11 -22.30
CA GLY A 109 -17.61 6.27 -20.92
C GLY A 109 -16.57 6.94 -20.02
N ASP A 110 -16.75 8.25 -19.84
CA ASP A 110 -16.43 9.10 -18.68
C ASP A 110 -15.04 8.97 -17.99
N ASP A 111 -14.21 10.00 -18.18
CA ASP A 111 -13.41 10.68 -17.14
C ASP A 111 -12.64 9.82 -16.11
N ASP A 112 -11.91 8.77 -16.52
CA ASP A 112 -11.04 7.99 -15.61
C ASP A 112 -9.53 8.23 -15.82
N GLY A 113 -9.16 9.18 -16.71
CA GLY A 113 -7.75 9.47 -17.02
C GLY A 113 -6.93 9.95 -15.81
N GLY A 114 -7.54 10.67 -14.87
CA GLY A 114 -6.84 11.20 -13.69
C GLY A 114 -6.57 10.15 -12.60
N GLY A 115 -7.35 9.06 -12.56
CA GLY A 115 -7.20 8.00 -11.55
C GLY A 115 -5.92 7.18 -11.75
N ALA A 116 -5.64 6.79 -12.99
CA ALA A 116 -4.44 6.03 -13.34
C ALA A 116 -3.15 6.85 -13.15
N GLU A 117 -3.17 8.14 -13.49
CA GLU A 117 -2.02 9.04 -13.29
C GLU A 117 -1.72 9.26 -11.80
N SER A 118 -2.77 9.45 -10.98
CA SER A 118 -2.63 9.60 -9.53
C SER A 118 -2.11 8.31 -8.87
N ALA A 119 -2.62 7.15 -9.28
CA ALA A 119 -2.16 5.85 -8.79
C ALA A 119 -0.69 5.57 -9.17
N ALA A 120 -0.29 5.92 -10.40
CA ALA A 120 1.09 5.82 -10.83
C ALA A 120 2.02 6.73 -10.02
N MET A 121 1.58 7.96 -9.74
CA MET A 121 2.34 8.90 -8.89
C MET A 121 2.49 8.38 -7.46
N GLY A 122 1.42 7.83 -6.87
CA GLY A 122 1.47 7.21 -5.54
C GLY A 122 2.47 6.05 -5.49
N ALA A 123 2.42 5.14 -6.47
CA ALA A 123 3.38 4.04 -6.57
C ALA A 123 4.83 4.53 -6.73
N MET A 124 5.07 5.57 -7.53
CA MET A 124 6.39 6.18 -7.67
C MET A 124 6.88 6.82 -6.36
N GLN A 125 6.01 7.52 -5.65
CA GLN A 125 6.36 8.11 -4.35
C GLN A 125 6.74 7.03 -3.34
N THR A 126 5.99 5.92 -3.28
CA THR A 126 6.35 4.79 -2.43
C THR A 126 7.70 4.17 -2.81
N ILE A 127 8.01 4.01 -4.11
CA ILE A 127 9.33 3.52 -4.56
C ILE A 127 10.44 4.43 -4.02
N VAL A 128 10.28 5.75 -4.11
CA VAL A 128 11.25 6.72 -3.59
C VAL A 128 11.41 6.55 -2.08
N SER A 129 10.31 6.46 -1.34
CA SER A 129 10.34 6.26 0.12
C SER A 129 11.06 4.96 0.51
N VAL A 130 10.85 3.85 -0.21
CA VAL A 130 11.56 2.58 0.02
C VAL A 130 13.06 2.73 -0.21
N VAL A 131 13.47 3.35 -1.33
CA VAL A 131 14.88 3.50 -1.69
C VAL A 131 15.61 4.46 -0.76
N LEU A 132 14.94 5.47 -0.22
CA LEU A 132 15.53 6.40 0.75
C LEU A 132 15.57 5.84 2.18
N ALA A 133 14.66 4.92 2.51
CA ALA A 133 14.58 4.29 3.82
C ALA A 133 15.62 3.16 4.02
N CYS A 134 16.16 2.61 2.94
CA CYS A 134 17.16 1.53 2.94
C CYS A 134 18.58 2.06 2.69
#